data_AF-A0A7K5Y501-F1
#
_entry.id   AF-A0A7K5Y501-F1
#
_cell.length_a   1.000
_cell.length_b   1.000
_cell.length_c   1.000
_cell.angle_alpha   90.00
_cell.angle_beta   90.00
_cell.angle_gamma   90.00
#
_symmetry.space_group_name_H-M   'P 1'
#
loop_
_entity.id
_entity.type
_entity.pdbx_description
1 polymer ?
#
loop_
_entity_poly.entity_id
_entity_poly.type
_entity_poly.pdbx_seq_one_letter_code
_entity_poly.pdbx_strand_id
1 'polypeptide(L)' 'PNLRFHWKVLPQGMINSPTICQITVDRALAPVRRRDPTATIIQYMDDILIAAPSGSQVDQLVSAVT' A
#
# COMPACT_ATOMS: atom_id res chain seq x y z
N PRO A 1 -4.87 -13.36 -39.29
CA PRO A 1 -4.35 -12.18 -38.56
C PRO A 1 -4.57 -12.35 -37.05
N ASN A 2 -3.50 -12.34 -36.25
CA ASN A 2 -3.60 -12.58 -34.80
C ASN A 2 -3.98 -11.29 -34.06
N LEU A 3 -4.87 -11.42 -33.07
CA LEU A 3 -5.25 -10.32 -32.19
C LEU A 3 -4.08 -9.89 -31.29
N ARG A 4 -3.93 -8.59 -31.07
CA ARG A 4 -2.91 -8.00 -30.18
C ARG A 4 -3.60 -7.25 -29.05
N PHE A 5 -3.09 -7.42 -27.83
CA PHE A 5 -3.63 -6.77 -26.64
C PHE A 5 -2.56 -5.94 -25.93
N HIS A 6 -2.99 -4.93 -25.17
CA HIS A 6 -2.14 -4.12 -24.31
C HIS A 6 -2.69 -4.13 -22.88
N TRP A 7 -1.79 -4.01 -21.92
CA TRP A 7 -2.15 -3.92 -20.51
C TRP A 7 -2.67 -2.52 -20.18
N LYS A 8 -3.83 -2.44 -19.51
CA LYS A 8 -4.40 -1.18 -18.98
C LYS A 8 -3.92 -0.85 -17.57
N VAL A 9 -3.39 -1.86 -16.88
CA VAL A 9 -2.89 -1.80 -15.50
C VAL A 9 -1.48 -2.37 -15.48
N LEU A 10 -0.77 -2.20 -14.36
CA LEU A 10 0.56 -2.77 -14.20
C LEU A 10 0.52 -4.30 -14.42
N PRO A 11 1.27 -4.82 -15.40
CA PRO A 11 1.29 -6.25 -15.65
C PRO A 11 2.05 -6.97 -14.53
N GLN A 12 1.54 -8.14 -14.16
CA GLN A 12 2.27 -9.08 -13.32
C GLN A 12 3.51 -9.58 -14.06
N GLY A 13 4.62 -9.73 -13.34
CA GLY A 13 5.90 -10.16 -13.91
C GLY A 13 6.75 -9.06 -14.55
N MET A 14 6.26 -7.81 -14.63
CA MET A 14 7.14 -6.69 -14.98
C MET A 14 8.02 -6.31 -13.78
N ILE A 15 9.33 -6.27 -14.00
CA ILE A 15 10.36 -6.04 -12.96
C ILE A 15 10.10 -4.77 -12.15
N ASN A 16 9.55 -3.73 -12.78
CA ASN A 16 9.31 -2.44 -12.13
C ASN A 16 7.95 -2.34 -11.44
N SER A 17 7.03 -3.28 -11.65
CA SER A 17 5.71 -3.25 -11.03
C SER A 17 5.77 -3.16 -9.49
N PRO A 18 6.61 -3.95 -8.78
CA PRO A 18 6.69 -3.89 -7.32
C PRO A 18 7.11 -2.49 -6.83
N THR A 19 8.12 -1.88 -7.45
CA THR A 19 8.60 -0.54 -7.08
C THR A 19 7.54 0.53 -7.32
N ILE A 20 6.81 0.46 -8.43
CA ILE A 20 5.74 1.42 -8.73
C ILE A 20 4.58 1.28 -7.74
N CYS A 21 4.18 0.05 -7.41
CA CYS A 21 3.16 -0.21 -6.39
C CYS A 21 3.60 0.30 -5.01
N GLN A 22 4.86 0.03 -4.62
CA GLN A 22 5.42 0.50 -3.36
C GLN A 22 5.36 2.02 -3.24
N ILE A 23 5.82 2.76 -4.25
CA ILE A 23 5.79 4.24 -4.23
C ILE A 23 4.35 4.75 -4.17
N THR A 24 3.42 4.10 -4.87
CA THR A 24 2.01 4.52 -4.93
C THR A 24 1.34 4.36 -3.57
N VAL A 25 1.51 3.19 -2.94
CA VAL A 25 0.94 2.92 -1.61
C VAL A 25 1.63 3.75 -0.53
N ASP A 26 2.95 3.95 -0.59
CA ASP A 26 3.67 4.83 0.35
C ASP A 26 3.11 6.26 0.36
N ARG A 27 2.80 6.81 -0.82
CA ARG A 27 2.11 8.11 -0.97
C ARG A 27 0.70 8.11 -0.39
N ALA A 28 -0.04 7.01 -0.57
CA ALA A 28 -1.39 6.87 -0.01
C ALA A 28 -1.37 6.77 1.54
N LEU A 29 -0.34 6.16 2.12
CA LEU A 29 -0.18 6.00 3.57
C LEU A 29 0.40 7.25 4.27
N ALA A 30 1.06 8.15 3.53
CA ALA A 30 1.65 9.38 4.07
C ALA A 30 0.71 10.23 4.96
N PRO A 31 -0.58 10.49 4.62
CA PRO A 31 -1.49 11.19 5.51
C PRO A 31 -1.80 10.41 6.81
N VAL A 32 -1.92 9.09 6.73
CA VAL A 32 -2.20 8.24 7.90
C VAL A 32 -1.03 8.26 8.89
N ARG A 33 0.21 8.12 8.38
CA ARG A 33 1.44 8.23 9.18
C ARG A 33 1.60 9.60 9.85
N ARG A 34 1.22 10.68 9.17
CA ARG A 34 1.26 12.03 9.74
C ARG A 34 0.21 12.26 10.82
N ARG A 35 -0.96 11.63 10.69
CA ARG A 35 -2.05 11.74 11.66
C ARG A 35 -1.73 11.00 12.96
N ASP A 36 -1.00 9.88 12.87
CA ASP A 36 -0.65 9.06 14.03
C ASP A 36 0.85 8.70 14.03
N PRO A 37 1.71 9.55 14.60
CA PRO A 37 3.14 9.31 14.64
C PRO A 37 3.54 8.19 15.63
N THR A 38 2.61 7.70 16.46
CA THR A 38 2.88 6.62 17.42
C THR A 38 2.70 5.23 16.82
N ALA A 39 2.05 5.15 15.66
CA ALA A 39 1.83 3.91 14.94
C ALA A 39 3.00 3.57 14.00
N THR A 40 3.35 2.29 13.95
CA THR A 40 4.30 1.75 12.98
C THR A 40 3.52 1.17 11.80
N ILE A 41 3.72 1.74 10.61
CA ILE A 41 3.08 1.29 9.36
C ILE A 41 4.17 0.90 8.36
N ILE A 42 4.37 -0.41 8.17
CA ILE A 42 5.36 -0.98 7.25
C ILE A 42 4.63 -1.56 6.05
N GLN A 43 5.08 -1.20 4.85
CA GLN A 43 4.61 -1.82 3.63
C GLN A 43 5.72 -2.68 3.05
N TYR A 44 5.39 -3.92 2.72
CA TYR A 44 6.25 -4.83 1.98
C TYR A 44 5.47 -5.44 0.83
N MET A 45 5.80 -5.05 -0.40
CA MET A 45 5.09 -5.50 -1.60
C MET A 45 3.58 -5.23 -1.48
N ASP A 46 2.76 -6.29 -1.54
CA ASP A 46 1.31 -6.24 -1.46
C ASP A 46 0.78 -6.30 -0.02
N ASP A 47 1.66 -6.44 0.97
CA ASP A 47 1.31 -6.51 2.40
C ASP A 47 1.57 -5.18 3.12
N ILE A 48 0.66 -4.85 4.05
CA ILE A 48 0.81 -3.71 4.96
C ILE A 48 0.66 -4.22 6.41
N LEU A 49 1.70 -4.00 7.22
CA LEU A 49 1.68 -4.22 8.65
C LEU A 49 1.37 -2.91 9.38
N ILE A 50 0.34 -2.93 10.23
CA ILE A 50 -0.04 -1.80 11.09
C ILE A 50 0.09 -2.25 12.54
N ALA A 51 0.91 -1.54 13.32
CA ALA A 51 1.08 -1.77 14.75
C ALA A 51 0.92 -0.47 15.51
N ALA A 52 0.16 -0.51 16.61
CA ALA A 52 -0.06 0.64 17.49
C ALA A 52 -0.12 0.18 18.97
N PRO A 53 0.07 1.09 19.94
CA PRO A 53 0.05 0.77 21.37
C PRO A 53 -1.24 0.14 21.91
N SER A 54 -2.39 0.35 21.25
CA SER A 54 -3.69 -0.19 21.69
C SER A 54 -4.48 -0.78 20.53
N GLY A 55 -5.30 -1.80 20.81
CA GLY A 55 -6.14 -2.45 19.79
C GLY A 55 -7.13 -1.49 19.13
N SER A 56 -7.78 -0.62 19.91
CA SER A 56 -8.68 0.41 19.38
C SER A 56 -8.01 1.37 18.40
N GLN A 57 -6.71 1.65 18.60
CA GLN A 57 -5.95 2.51 17.70
C GLN A 57 -5.59 1.77 16.41
N VAL A 58 -5.28 0.47 16.49
CA VAL A 58 -5.12 -0.38 15.31
C VAL A 58 -6.40 -0.38 14.48
N ASP A 59 -7.56 -0.58 15.10
CA ASP A 59 -8.86 -0.60 14.40
C ASP A 59 -9.15 0.73 13.68
N GLN A 60 -8.86 1.87 14.33
CA GLN A 60 -9.00 3.19 13.73
C GLN A 60 -8.05 3.43 12.55
N LEU A 61 -6.82 2.90 12.62
CA LEU A 61 -5.84 3.02 11.55
C LEU A 61 -6.20 2.14 10.36
N VAL A 62 -6.62 0.89 10.60
CA VAL A 62 -7.10 -0.01 9.54
C VAL A 62 -8.29 0.61 8.80
N SER A 63 -9.24 1.20 9.53
CA SER A 63 -10.38 1.91 8.93
C SER A 63 -10.00 3.17 8.14
N ALA A 64 -8.80 3.71 8.32
CA ALA A 64 -8.34 4.91 7.60
C ALA A 64 -7.44 4.60 6.41
N VAL A 65 -6.95 3.35 6.32
CA VAL A 65 -6.16 2.83 5.20
C VAL A 65 -7.05 2.12 4.18
N THR A 66 -8.17 1.55 4.63
CA THR A 66 -9.19 0.88 3.80
C THR A 66 -10.23 1.87 3.29
#